data_AF-A0A849C5D7-F1
#
_entry.id   AF-A0A849C5D7-F1
#
_cell.length_a   1.000
_cell.length_b   1.000
_cell.length_c   1.000
_cell.angle_alpha   90.00
_cell.angle_beta   90.00
_cell.angle_gamma   90.00
#
_symmetry.space_group_name_H-M   'P 1'
#
loop_
_entity.id
_entity.type
_entity.pdbx_description
1 polymer ?
#
loop_
_entity_poly.entity_id
_entity_poly.type
_entity_poly.pdbx_seq_one_letter_code
_entity_poly.pdbx_strand_id
1 'polypeptide(L)'
;MTTQAGPGRTSDGTTPGGGTTPGEVPLVDQLVDWELAVRVAGRLAPPGPQVTRAEADRAVSQLRRLAERATGHVAETTGLDVPPDTGAVVVDRTGWARANAAAFRALLEAPVVRARDARREKDER
;
A
#
# COMPACT_ATOMS: atom_id res chain seq x y z
N MET A 1 54.46 -20.73 -25.77
CA MET A 1 54.43 -20.53 -24.30
C MET A 1 52.96 -20.52 -23.90
N THR A 2 52.54 -21.59 -23.23
CA THR A 2 51.16 -21.98 -22.90
C THR A 2 50.63 -21.20 -21.70
N THR A 3 49.35 -20.82 -21.72
CA THR A 3 48.43 -20.62 -20.55
C THR A 3 47.01 -20.57 -21.14
N GLN A 4 46.28 -21.68 -21.22
CA GLN A 4 45.41 -22.33 -20.21
C GLN A 4 44.17 -21.51 -19.82
N ALA A 5 43.02 -22.02 -20.26
CA ALA A 5 41.67 -21.62 -19.90
C ALA A 5 41.33 -22.03 -18.46
N GLY A 6 40.61 -21.16 -17.73
CA GLY A 6 39.96 -21.43 -16.46
C GLY A 6 38.43 -21.25 -16.60
N PRO A 7 37.60 -22.04 -15.90
CA PRO A 7 36.18 -22.18 -16.21
C PRO A 7 35.34 -21.04 -15.64
N GLY A 8 34.30 -20.67 -16.40
CA GLY A 8 33.25 -19.75 -15.98
C GLY A 8 32.48 -20.31 -14.77
N ARG A 9 32.34 -19.47 -13.74
CA ARG A 9 31.32 -19.63 -12.70
C ARG A 9 30.21 -18.64 -12.99
N THR A 10 29.12 -19.13 -13.57
CA THR A 10 27.81 -18.48 -13.49
C THR A 10 27.25 -18.77 -12.11
N SER A 11 27.27 -17.76 -11.25
CA SER A 11 26.56 -17.82 -9.97
C SER A 11 25.09 -17.50 -10.23
N ASP A 12 24.30 -18.50 -10.63
CA ASP A 12 22.84 -18.45 -10.55
C ASP A 12 22.45 -18.61 -9.08
N GLY A 13 22.53 -17.51 -8.35
CA GLY A 13 21.93 -17.37 -7.03
C GLY A 13 20.43 -17.08 -7.16
N THR A 14 19.65 -18.09 -7.54
CA THR A 14 18.21 -18.06 -7.27
C THR A 14 18.02 -18.16 -5.76
N THR A 15 17.88 -17.03 -5.09
CA THR A 15 17.30 -16.97 -3.75
C THR A 15 15.92 -17.63 -3.82
N PRO A 16 15.59 -18.62 -2.98
CA PRO A 16 14.23 -19.12 -2.90
C PRO A 16 13.40 -17.97 -2.31
N GLY A 17 12.58 -17.34 -3.16
CA GLY A 17 11.50 -16.50 -2.68
C GLY A 17 10.66 -17.33 -1.71
N GLY A 18 10.50 -16.83 -0.48
CA GLY A 18 9.64 -17.44 0.53
C GLY A 18 8.22 -17.55 -0.03
N GLY A 19 7.89 -18.72 -0.56
CA GLY A 19 6.57 -19.03 -1.05
C GLY A 19 5.62 -19.09 0.14
N THR A 20 4.70 -18.14 0.24
CA THR A 20 3.54 -18.27 1.10
C THR A 20 2.80 -19.55 0.70
N THR A 21 2.69 -20.51 1.63
CA THR A 21 1.95 -21.75 1.43
C THR A 21 0.52 -21.41 1.00
N PRO A 22 0.02 -21.94 -0.13
CA PRO A 22 -1.36 -21.70 -0.54
C PRO A 22 -2.33 -22.19 0.54
N GLY A 23 -3.02 -21.23 1.19
CA GLY A 23 -4.05 -21.52 2.20
C GLY A 23 -3.80 -20.90 3.58
N GLU A 24 -2.63 -20.35 3.88
CA GLU A 24 -2.41 -19.66 5.15
C GLU A 24 -2.94 -18.22 5.05
N VAL A 25 -4.03 -17.95 5.76
CA VAL A 25 -4.58 -16.59 5.87
C VAL A 25 -3.62 -15.75 6.72
N PRO A 26 -3.15 -14.58 6.24
CA PRO A 26 -2.26 -13.70 6.99
C PRO A 26 -2.80 -13.47 8.41
N LEU A 27 -1.92 -13.50 9.42
CA LEU A 27 -2.33 -13.36 10.83
C LEU A 27 -3.15 -12.09 11.08
N VAL A 28 -2.83 -11.00 10.37
CA VAL A 28 -3.57 -9.73 10.49
C VAL A 28 -5.03 -9.86 10.10
N ASP A 29 -5.37 -10.78 9.20
CA ASP A 29 -6.74 -11.02 8.74
C ASP A 29 -7.50 -11.96 9.68
N GLN A 30 -6.77 -12.74 10.49
CA GLN A 30 -7.36 -13.51 11.59
C GLN A 30 -7.72 -12.59 12.77
N LEU A 31 -7.04 -11.44 12.89
CA LEU A 31 -7.29 -10.45 13.95
C LEU A 31 -8.32 -9.38 13.56
N VAL A 32 -8.39 -9.03 12.28
CA VAL A 32 -9.23 -7.91 11.80
C VAL A 32 -10.04 -8.35 10.58
N ASP A 33 -11.37 -8.25 10.67
CA ASP A 33 -12.25 -8.27 9.50
C ASP A 33 -12.20 -6.92 8.79
N TRP A 34 -11.34 -6.82 7.78
CA TRP A 34 -11.10 -5.59 7.02
C TRP A 34 -12.32 -5.13 6.22
N GLU A 35 -13.11 -6.05 5.66
CA GLU A 35 -14.30 -5.67 4.90
C GLU A 35 -15.39 -5.13 5.83
N LEU A 36 -15.56 -5.72 7.02
CA LEU A 36 -16.41 -5.16 8.06
C LEU A 36 -15.93 -3.77 8.49
N ALA A 37 -14.62 -3.60 8.71
CA ALA A 37 -14.04 -2.31 9.08
C ALA A 37 -14.35 -1.23 8.03
N VAL A 38 -14.19 -1.54 6.73
CA VAL A 38 -14.54 -0.61 5.64
C VAL A 38 -16.03 -0.27 5.62
N ARG A 39 -16.92 -1.26 5.78
CA ARG A 39 -18.38 -1.01 5.83
C ARG A 39 -18.78 -0.13 7.01
N VAL A 40 -18.22 -0.40 8.20
CA VAL A 40 -18.49 0.38 9.41
C VAL A 40 -17.96 1.80 9.25
N ALA A 41 -16.73 1.97 8.75
CA ALA A 41 -16.15 3.28 8.49
C ALA A 41 -17.01 4.09 7.50
N GLY A 42 -17.43 3.48 6.39
CA GLY A 42 -18.30 4.14 5.40
C GLY A 42 -19.65 4.56 5.99
N ARG A 43 -20.25 3.74 6.86
CA ARG A 43 -21.54 4.04 7.51
C ARG A 43 -21.45 5.12 8.59
N LEU A 44 -20.34 5.16 9.35
CA LEU A 44 -20.13 6.15 10.40
C LEU A 44 -19.70 7.51 9.85
N ALA A 45 -19.17 7.54 8.63
CA ALA A 45 -18.73 8.79 8.04
C ALA A 45 -19.94 9.73 7.79
N PRO A 46 -19.86 11.02 8.18
CA PRO A 46 -20.95 11.98 7.98
C PRO A 46 -21.35 12.09 6.50
N PRO A 47 -22.56 12.54 6.15
CA PRO A 47 -22.93 12.80 4.75
C PRO A 47 -22.12 13.94 4.13
N GLY A 48 -22.00 13.92 2.80
CA GLY A 48 -21.29 14.96 2.05
C GLY A 48 -22.12 16.24 1.92
N PRO A 49 -21.50 17.36 1.52
CA PRO A 49 -22.26 18.53 1.10
C PRO A 49 -23.23 18.15 -0.03
N GLN A 50 -24.41 18.76 -0.04
CA GLN A 50 -25.37 18.60 -1.12
C GLN A 50 -24.92 19.48 -2.29
N VAL A 51 -24.52 18.85 -3.39
CA VAL A 51 -24.06 19.53 -4.60
C VAL A 51 -24.75 18.90 -5.81
N THR A 52 -24.90 19.69 -6.86
CA THR A 52 -25.34 19.19 -8.16
C THR A 52 -24.25 18.34 -8.83
N ARG A 53 -24.66 17.51 -9.79
CA ARG A 53 -23.73 16.73 -10.62
C ARG A 53 -22.70 17.63 -11.32
N ALA A 54 -23.15 18.76 -11.87
CA ALA A 54 -22.28 19.70 -12.57
C ALA A 54 -21.21 20.33 -11.66
N GLU A 55 -21.58 20.67 -10.41
CA GLU A 55 -20.63 21.17 -9.41
C GLU A 55 -19.62 20.09 -9.02
N ALA A 56 -20.07 18.85 -8.82
CA ALA A 56 -19.19 17.72 -8.53
C ALA A 56 -18.19 17.48 -9.67
N ASP A 57 -18.65 17.43 -10.92
CA ASP A 57 -17.80 17.22 -12.09
C ASP A 57 -16.77 18.38 -12.24
N ARG A 58 -17.22 19.62 -12.01
CA ARG A 58 -16.34 20.79 -11.99
C ARG A 58 -15.26 20.66 -10.92
N ALA A 59 -15.63 20.32 -9.69
CA ALA A 59 -14.70 20.15 -8.57
C ALA A 59 -13.67 19.04 -8.86
N VAL A 60 -14.12 17.87 -9.33
CA VAL A 60 -13.23 16.76 -9.72
C VAL A 60 -12.24 17.20 -10.80
N SER A 61 -12.70 17.92 -11.82
CA SER A 61 -11.83 18.43 -12.88
C SER A 61 -10.78 19.41 -12.35
N GLN A 62 -11.17 20.28 -11.39
CA GLN A 62 -10.27 21.24 -10.77
C GLN A 62 -9.22 20.53 -9.91
N LEU A 63 -9.62 19.55 -9.10
CA LEU A 63 -8.72 18.77 -8.27
C LEU A 63 -7.63 18.08 -9.09
N ARG A 64 -8.00 17.44 -10.22
CA ARG A 64 -7.03 16.78 -11.11
C ARG A 64 -6.01 17.77 -11.68
N ARG A 65 -6.49 18.87 -12.27
CA ARG A 65 -5.60 19.91 -12.85
C ARG A 65 -4.70 20.57 -11.79
N LEU A 66 -5.22 20.79 -10.59
CA LEU A 66 -4.45 21.39 -9.51
C LEU A 66 -3.42 20.42 -8.93
N ALA A 67 -3.74 19.13 -8.85
CA ALA A 67 -2.78 18.11 -8.44
C ALA A 67 -1.60 18.02 -9.41
N GLU A 68 -1.87 18.00 -10.73
CA GLU A 68 -0.81 18.02 -11.75
C GLU A 68 0.10 19.24 -11.63
N ARG A 69 -0.48 20.44 -11.42
CA ARG A 69 0.29 21.66 -11.21
C ARG A 69 1.09 21.64 -9.91
N ALA A 70 0.53 21.09 -8.84
CA ALA A 70 1.18 21.02 -7.53
C ALA A 70 2.45 20.16 -7.57
N THR A 71 2.50 19.12 -8.40
CA THR A 71 3.69 18.25 -8.54
C THR A 71 4.96 19.06 -8.81
N GLY A 72 4.93 20.01 -9.75
CA GLY A 72 6.09 20.86 -10.05
C GLY A 72 6.52 21.72 -8.87
N HIS A 73 5.57 22.37 -8.20
CA HIS A 73 5.85 23.20 -7.02
C HIS A 73 6.42 22.40 -5.85
N VAL A 74 5.92 21.17 -5.64
CA VAL A 74 6.45 20.28 -4.59
C VAL A 74 7.86 19.83 -4.93
N ALA A 75 8.14 19.48 -6.19
CA ALA A 75 9.48 19.11 -6.63
C ALA A 75 10.48 20.26 -6.45
N GLU A 76 10.12 21.47 -6.87
CA GLU A 76 10.93 22.69 -6.67
C GLU A 76 11.23 22.96 -5.20
N THR A 77 10.26 22.73 -4.31
CA THR A 77 10.40 23.02 -2.88
C THR A 77 11.17 21.94 -2.12
N THR A 78 10.93 20.67 -2.44
CA THR A 78 11.46 19.52 -1.67
C THR A 78 12.73 18.94 -2.27
N GLY A 79 13.01 19.20 -3.55
CA GLY A 79 14.06 18.53 -4.32
C GLY A 79 13.74 17.06 -4.63
N LEU A 80 12.50 16.61 -4.44
CA LEU A 80 12.06 15.25 -4.72
C LEU A 80 11.33 15.20 -6.07
N ASP A 81 11.82 14.37 -6.99
CA ASP A 81 11.14 14.11 -8.27
C ASP A 81 10.09 13.01 -8.14
N VAL A 82 8.98 13.19 -8.85
CA VAL A 82 7.88 12.23 -8.91
C VAL A 82 7.93 11.49 -10.25
N PRO A 83 7.82 10.15 -10.27
CA PRO A 83 7.73 9.39 -11.52
C PRO A 83 6.55 9.86 -12.40
N PRO A 84 6.69 9.79 -13.74
CA PRO A 84 5.60 10.09 -14.66
C PRO A 84 4.38 9.18 -14.37
N ASP A 85 3.18 9.68 -14.69
CA ASP A 85 1.89 8.98 -14.57
C ASP A 85 1.37 8.70 -13.15
N THR A 86 1.91 9.37 -12.13
CA THR A 86 1.37 9.31 -10.76
C THR A 86 0.17 10.25 -10.61
N GLY A 87 -0.94 9.95 -11.27
CA GLY A 87 -2.16 10.77 -11.27
C GLY A 87 -2.93 10.74 -9.95
N ALA A 88 -3.56 11.87 -9.60
CA ALA A 88 -4.42 11.94 -8.41
C ALA A 88 -5.75 11.19 -8.62
N VAL A 89 -6.12 10.37 -7.65
CA VAL A 89 -7.41 9.66 -7.61
C VAL A 89 -8.37 10.41 -6.70
N VAL A 90 -9.56 10.71 -7.20
CA VAL A 90 -10.64 11.30 -6.40
C VAL A 90 -11.58 10.17 -5.96
N VAL A 91 -11.73 10.01 -4.65
CA VAL A 91 -12.53 8.94 -4.03
C VAL A 91 -13.59 9.54 -3.09
N ASP A 92 -14.65 8.78 -2.86
CA ASP A 92 -15.60 9.07 -1.78
C ASP A 92 -15.06 8.58 -0.42
N ARG A 93 -15.86 8.75 0.63
CA ARG A 93 -15.45 8.37 2.00
C ARG A 93 -15.24 6.86 2.16
N THR A 94 -16.04 6.04 1.49
CA THR A 94 -15.91 4.59 1.54
C THR A 94 -14.66 4.13 0.81
N GLY A 95 -14.37 4.70 -0.36
CA GLY A 95 -13.15 4.47 -1.13
C GLY A 95 -11.90 4.89 -0.36
N TRP A 96 -11.96 6.02 0.34
CA TRP A 96 -10.88 6.46 1.23
C TRP A 96 -10.64 5.49 2.40
N ALA A 97 -11.71 5.04 3.06
CA ALA A 97 -11.61 4.04 4.12
C ALA A 97 -11.01 2.72 3.61
N ARG A 98 -11.42 2.26 2.43
CA ARG A 98 -10.87 1.07 1.78
C ARG A 98 -9.38 1.19 1.50
N ALA A 99 -8.93 2.32 0.94
CA ALA A 99 -7.52 2.56 0.65
C ALA A 99 -6.65 2.52 1.92
N ASN A 100 -7.10 3.17 3.00
CA ASN A 100 -6.39 3.18 4.28
C ASN A 100 -6.41 1.81 4.96
N ALA A 101 -7.54 1.10 4.95
CA ALA A 101 -7.62 -0.26 5.51
C ALA A 101 -6.64 -1.21 4.81
N ALA A 102 -6.52 -1.13 3.48
CA ALA A 102 -5.54 -1.91 2.73
C ALA A 102 -4.09 -1.57 3.12
N ALA A 103 -3.79 -0.28 3.29
CA ALA A 103 -2.47 0.16 3.74
C ALA A 103 -2.15 -0.34 5.16
N PHE A 104 -3.09 -0.23 6.10
CA PHE A 104 -2.89 -0.73 7.47
C PHE A 104 -2.74 -2.25 7.52
N ARG A 105 -3.52 -3.00 6.73
CA ARG A 105 -3.37 -4.45 6.60
C ARG A 105 -1.94 -4.83 6.21
N ALA A 106 -1.40 -4.17 5.19
CA ALA A 106 -0.02 -4.40 4.73
C ALA A 106 1.02 -3.97 5.78
N LEU A 107 0.85 -2.80 6.40
CA LEU A 107 1.78 -2.27 7.40
C LEU A 107 1.86 -3.11 8.68
N LEU A 108 0.74 -3.71 9.09
CA LEU A 108 0.63 -4.44 10.36
C LEU A 108 1.08 -5.90 10.27
N GLU A 109 1.27 -6.45 9.07
CA GLU A 109 1.60 -7.86 8.88
C GLU A 109 2.89 -8.26 9.63
N ALA A 110 4.00 -7.60 9.31
CA ALA A 110 5.29 -7.93 9.93
C ALA A 110 5.34 -7.66 11.45
N PRO A 111 4.78 -6.55 11.99
CA PRO A 111 4.68 -6.36 13.44
C PRO A 111 3.85 -7.43 14.15
N VAL A 112 2.73 -7.87 13.58
CA VAL A 112 1.86 -8.88 14.20
C VAL A 112 2.53 -10.25 14.26
N VAL A 113 3.21 -10.67 13.20
CA VAL A 113 3.99 -11.91 13.19
C VAL A 113 5.07 -11.88 14.28
N ARG A 114 5.86 -10.80 14.33
CA ARG A 114 6.90 -10.62 15.36
C ARG A 114 6.34 -10.66 16.78
N ALA A 115 5.19 -10.04 17.02
CA ALA A 115 4.55 -10.04 18.33
C ALA A 115 4.05 -11.43 18.75
N ARG A 116 3.55 -12.24 17.81
CA ARG A 116 3.15 -13.63 18.04
C ARG A 116 4.36 -14.48 18.43
N ASP A 117 5.45 -14.37 17.68
CA ASP A 117 6.65 -15.19 17.87
C ASP A 117 7.32 -14.88 19.21
N ALA A 118 7.45 -13.59 19.56
CA ALA A 118 7.96 -13.17 20.85
C ALA A 118 7.13 -13.66 22.05
N ARG A 119 5.80 -13.82 21.87
CA ARG A 119 4.93 -14.43 22.90
C ARG A 119 5.21 -15.93 23.05
N ARG A 120 5.35 -16.68 21.95
CA ARG A 120 5.65 -18.11 21.99
C ARG A 120 6.99 -18.40 22.68
N GLU A 121 8.03 -17.65 22.35
CA GLU A 121 9.33 -17.77 23.01
C GLU A 121 9.30 -17.48 24.51
N LYS A 122 8.37 -16.64 24.97
CA LYS A 122 8.19 -16.37 26.40
C LYS A 122 7.47 -17.52 27.10
N ASP A 123 6.50 -18.13 26.44
CA ASP A 123 5.70 -19.22 27.02
C ASP A 123 6.49 -20.55 27.08
N GLU A 124 7.55 -20.69 26.29
CA GLU A 124 8.46 -21.85 26.26
C GLU A 124 9.66 -21.76 27.23
N ARG A 125 9.82 -20.62 27.94
CA ARG A 125 10.87 -20.41 28.95
C ARG A 125 10.31 -20.54 30.37
#